data_AF-A0A3D2J972-F1
#
_entry.id   AF-A0A3D2J972-F1
#
_cell.length_a   1.000
_cell.length_b   1.000
_cell.length_c   1.000
_cell.angle_alpha   90.00
_cell.angle_beta   90.00
_cell.angle_gamma   90.00
#
_symmetry.space_group_name_H-M   'P 1'
#
loop_
_entity.id
_entity.type
_entity.pdbx_description
1 polymer ?
#
loop_
_entity_poly.entity_id
_entity_poly.type
_entity_poly.pdbx_seq_one_letter_code
_entity_poly.pdbx_strand_id
1 'polypeptide(L)'
;MLQTQTTSTTRHSYASQPSLMFFSLTVFFGIFLSTVFITGIYFSLEHILGSSPLQITRHAQAHMDIIINQPGMHKDWPAYSTDNLTLPQYSYVTITIRNYDLGDTPLPANSPYNKVQGTVGDSASVDGTVYKALAEDKVAHTFTVSGLNLNVPIPGDGLKGASYNTVTFTIKTGAAGTYTFQCYDPCGTGMSGWNGPMMTPGYMTGTIIIQ
;
A
#
# COMPACT_ATOMS: atom_id res chain seq x y z
N MET A 1 77.78 -73.62 -57.57
CA MET A 1 76.64 -74.29 -56.90
C MET A 1 76.53 -73.68 -55.51
N LEU A 2 75.78 -72.60 -55.38
CA LEU A 2 74.38 -72.53 -54.89
C LEU A 2 74.23 -72.75 -53.37
N GLN A 3 73.96 -71.64 -52.66
CA GLN A 3 73.16 -71.41 -51.43
C GLN A 3 73.37 -72.38 -50.22
N THR A 4 73.44 -71.93 -48.96
CA THR A 4 72.48 -71.05 -48.26
C THR A 4 73.09 -70.61 -46.92
N GLN A 5 73.05 -69.32 -46.57
CA GLN A 5 73.31 -68.81 -45.21
C GLN A 5 71.97 -68.47 -44.55
N THR A 6 71.76 -68.97 -43.34
CA THR A 6 70.54 -68.77 -42.54
C THR A 6 70.72 -67.56 -41.63
N THR A 7 69.94 -66.50 -41.84
CA THR A 7 69.92 -65.28 -41.01
C THR A 7 68.81 -65.38 -39.97
N SER A 8 69.15 -65.26 -38.70
CA SER A 8 68.24 -65.14 -37.56
C SER A 8 67.84 -63.68 -37.36
N THR A 9 66.55 -63.37 -37.43
CA THR A 9 66.00 -62.02 -37.22
C THR A 9 65.43 -61.88 -35.80
N THR A 10 66.06 -61.04 -34.99
CA THR A 10 65.57 -60.62 -33.66
C THR A 10 64.48 -59.54 -33.83
N ARG A 11 63.27 -59.78 -33.30
CA ARG A 11 62.21 -58.76 -33.15
C ARG A 11 62.42 -58.00 -31.84
N HIS A 12 62.51 -56.67 -31.92
CA HIS A 12 62.26 -55.78 -30.79
C HIS A 12 60.94 -55.04 -31.02
N SER A 13 60.01 -55.22 -30.07
CA SER A 13 58.73 -54.52 -29.99
C SER A 13 58.94 -53.04 -29.64
N TYR A 14 58.35 -52.14 -30.41
CA TYR A 14 58.19 -50.74 -30.04
C TYR A 14 56.86 -50.59 -29.29
N ALA A 15 56.92 -50.23 -28.01
CA ALA A 15 55.76 -49.84 -27.22
C ALA A 15 55.35 -48.41 -27.61
N SER A 16 54.12 -48.23 -28.08
CA SER A 16 53.52 -46.93 -28.34
C SER A 16 53.12 -46.26 -27.03
N GLN A 17 53.76 -45.14 -26.68
CA GLN A 17 53.27 -44.27 -25.60
C GLN A 17 52.21 -43.30 -26.15
N PRO A 18 51.07 -43.10 -25.44
CA PRO A 18 50.09 -42.09 -25.81
C PRO A 18 50.56 -40.70 -25.39
N SER A 19 50.32 -39.71 -26.26
CA SER A 19 50.77 -38.33 -26.09
C SER A 19 49.94 -37.57 -25.02
N LEU A 20 50.65 -36.92 -24.11
CA LEU A 20 50.12 -36.09 -23.01
C LEU A 20 49.34 -34.84 -23.47
N MET A 21 49.26 -34.54 -24.77
CA MET A 21 48.64 -33.31 -25.27
C MET A 21 47.11 -33.35 -25.38
N PHE A 22 46.47 -34.52 -25.35
CA PHE A 22 45.00 -34.62 -25.48
C PHE A 22 44.23 -34.44 -24.16
N PHE A 23 44.91 -34.47 -23.01
CA PHE A 23 44.24 -34.39 -21.70
C PHE A 23 43.95 -32.95 -21.22
N SER A 24 44.61 -31.94 -21.80
CA SER A 24 44.49 -30.55 -21.33
C SER A 24 43.26 -29.84 -21.93
N LEU A 25 42.96 -30.03 -23.22
CA LEU A 25 41.89 -29.28 -23.90
C LEU A 25 40.47 -29.69 -23.47
N THR A 26 40.27 -30.95 -23.09
CA THR A 26 38.96 -31.49 -22.66
C THR A 26 38.56 -31.03 -21.27
N VAL A 27 39.52 -30.83 -20.37
CA VAL A 27 39.26 -30.35 -19.00
C VAL A 27 38.85 -28.87 -18.99
N PHE A 28 39.48 -28.03 -19.81
CA PHE A 28 39.12 -26.61 -19.89
C PHE A 28 37.73 -26.36 -20.50
N PHE A 29 37.34 -27.11 -21.54
CA PHE A 29 36.00 -26.97 -22.13
C PHE A 29 34.89 -27.47 -21.19
N GLY A 30 35.14 -28.54 -20.43
CA GLY A 30 34.19 -29.05 -19.43
C GLY A 30 33.95 -28.08 -18.27
N ILE A 31 35.01 -27.42 -17.79
CA ILE A 31 34.89 -26.42 -16.71
C ILE A 31 34.11 -25.19 -17.19
N PHE A 32 34.36 -24.70 -18.41
CA PHE A 32 33.66 -23.53 -18.95
C PHE A 32 32.18 -23.80 -19.25
N LEU A 33 31.84 -25.02 -19.70
CA LEU A 33 30.43 -25.40 -19.92
C LEU A 33 29.67 -25.55 -18.60
N SER A 34 30.34 -26.04 -17.55
CA SER A 34 29.74 -26.21 -16.23
C SER A 34 29.43 -24.86 -15.54
N THR A 35 30.29 -23.85 -15.66
CA THR A 35 30.06 -22.53 -15.04
C THR A 35 28.93 -21.76 -15.71
N VAL A 36 28.78 -21.87 -17.03
CA VAL A 36 27.67 -21.23 -17.78
C VAL A 36 26.33 -21.91 -17.48
N PHE A 37 26.29 -23.25 -17.35
CA PHE A 37 25.06 -23.95 -16.97
C PHE A 37 24.63 -23.66 -15.53
N ILE A 38 25.57 -23.64 -14.59
CA ILE A 38 25.26 -23.35 -13.18
C ILE A 38 24.74 -21.91 -13.03
N THR A 39 25.36 -20.92 -13.69
CA THR A 39 24.88 -19.52 -13.63
C THR A 39 23.52 -19.33 -14.32
N GLY A 40 23.28 -19.99 -15.47
CA GLY A 40 21.98 -19.93 -16.15
C GLY A 40 20.83 -20.56 -15.35
N ILE A 41 21.10 -21.66 -14.63
CA ILE A 41 20.12 -22.30 -13.74
C ILE A 41 19.84 -21.42 -12.52
N TYR A 42 20.87 -20.79 -11.92
CA TYR A 42 20.66 -19.85 -10.80
C TYR A 42 19.80 -18.64 -11.21
N PHE A 43 20.05 -18.06 -12.39
CA PHE A 43 19.27 -16.91 -12.87
C PHE A 43 17.81 -17.29 -13.21
N SER A 44 17.59 -18.50 -13.72
CA SER A 44 16.24 -19.02 -13.99
C SER A 44 15.48 -19.37 -12.71
N LEU A 45 16.18 -19.84 -11.67
CA LEU A 45 15.56 -20.19 -10.39
C LEU A 45 15.14 -18.95 -9.59
N GLU A 46 15.89 -17.84 -9.64
CA GLU A 46 15.49 -16.55 -9.05
C GLU A 46 14.23 -15.96 -9.72
N HIS A 47 14.03 -16.22 -11.02
CA HIS A 47 12.83 -15.75 -11.74
C HIS A 47 11.61 -16.66 -11.52
N ILE A 48 11.81 -17.95 -11.25
CA ILE A 48 10.74 -18.92 -10.96
C ILE A 48 10.35 -18.89 -9.47
N LEU A 49 11.32 -18.71 -8.58
CA LEU A 49 11.13 -18.49 -7.14
C LEU A 49 11.16 -17.00 -6.85
N GLY A 50 10.22 -16.26 -7.43
CA GLY A 50 9.96 -14.89 -7.02
C GLY A 50 9.71 -14.87 -5.51
N SER A 51 10.74 -14.50 -4.76
CA SER A 51 10.70 -14.31 -3.33
C SER A 51 9.87 -13.05 -3.07
N SER A 52 8.56 -13.19 -3.15
CA SER A 52 7.66 -12.22 -2.55
C SER A 52 7.99 -12.24 -1.06
N PRO A 53 8.58 -11.17 -0.48
CA PRO A 53 8.75 -11.15 0.96
C PRO A 53 7.37 -11.38 1.57
N LEU A 54 7.28 -12.29 2.54
CA LEU A 54 6.06 -12.48 3.33
C LEU A 54 5.60 -11.09 3.81
N GLN A 55 4.59 -10.52 3.17
CA GLN A 55 4.01 -9.26 3.60
C GLN A 55 3.21 -9.53 4.86
N ILE A 56 3.88 -9.42 6.01
CA ILE A 56 3.23 -9.39 7.30
C ILE A 56 2.28 -8.20 7.26
N THR A 57 0.97 -8.48 7.25
CA THR A 57 -0.05 -7.43 7.33
C THR A 57 0.12 -6.71 8.65
N ARG A 58 0.65 -5.48 8.62
CA ARG A 58 0.76 -4.65 9.81
C ARG A 58 -0.59 -4.03 10.11
N HIS A 59 -0.92 -3.91 11.40
CA HIS A 59 -2.04 -3.10 11.86
C HIS A 59 -1.48 -1.80 12.45
N ALA A 60 -1.78 -0.69 11.81
CA ALA A 60 -1.39 0.65 12.24
C ALA A 60 -2.59 1.45 12.75
N GLN A 61 -2.29 2.52 13.47
CA GLN A 61 -3.26 3.49 13.99
C GLN A 61 -2.95 4.86 13.43
N ALA A 62 -3.98 5.63 13.10
CA ALA A 62 -3.87 7.00 12.65
C ALA A 62 -4.94 7.85 13.34
N HIS A 63 -4.60 9.11 13.64
CA HIS A 63 -5.45 10.00 14.41
C HIS A 63 -5.52 11.36 13.74
N MET A 64 -6.71 11.96 13.75
CA MET A 64 -6.95 13.35 13.38
C MET A 64 -8.15 13.88 14.14
N ASP A 65 -8.28 15.20 14.18
CA ASP A 65 -9.43 15.86 14.78
C ASP A 65 -10.13 16.71 13.72
N ILE A 66 -11.44 16.91 13.88
CA ILE A 66 -12.15 18.00 13.21
C ILE A 66 -12.33 19.08 14.27
N ILE A 67 -11.83 20.28 14.00
CA ILE A 67 -11.83 21.39 14.95
C ILE A 67 -12.39 22.65 14.29
N ILE A 68 -13.00 23.50 15.12
CA ILE A 68 -13.25 24.90 14.77
C ILE A 68 -12.12 25.77 15.30
N ASN A 69 -11.89 26.91 14.66
CA ASN A 69 -10.93 27.92 15.14
C ASN A 69 -9.48 27.41 15.23
N GLN A 70 -9.01 26.69 14.20
CA GLN A 70 -7.62 26.26 14.15
C GLN A 70 -6.66 27.46 14.30
N PRO A 71 -5.63 27.38 15.17
CA PRO A 71 -4.70 28.49 15.38
C PRO A 71 -4.04 28.95 14.08
N GLY A 72 -4.06 30.27 13.82
CA GLY A 72 -3.52 30.85 12.60
C GLY A 72 -4.42 30.74 11.36
N MET A 73 -5.61 30.15 11.51
CA MET A 73 -6.60 30.01 10.45
C MET A 73 -7.81 30.92 10.70
N HIS A 74 -8.73 30.95 9.73
CA HIS A 74 -9.94 31.76 9.81
C HIS A 74 -10.78 31.33 11.01
N LYS A 75 -11.29 32.33 11.73
CA LYS A 75 -12.15 32.13 12.89
C LYS A 75 -13.44 31.41 12.48
N ASP A 76 -13.87 30.44 13.28
CA ASP A 76 -15.12 29.69 13.15
C ASP A 76 -15.27 28.86 11.87
N TRP A 77 -14.15 28.56 11.19
CA TRP A 77 -14.14 27.61 10.08
C TRP A 77 -13.74 26.22 10.57
N PRO A 78 -14.49 25.16 10.22
CA PRO A 78 -14.08 23.79 10.47
C PRO A 78 -12.87 23.40 9.63
N ALA A 79 -11.99 22.60 10.22
CA ALA A 79 -10.83 22.04 9.56
C ALA A 79 -10.52 20.65 10.12
N TYR A 80 -9.98 19.79 9.25
CA TYR A 80 -9.21 18.64 9.73
C TYR A 80 -7.89 19.17 10.32
N SER A 81 -7.56 18.73 11.54
CA SER A 81 -6.37 19.19 12.28
C SER A 81 -5.05 18.86 11.58
N THR A 82 -5.08 17.97 10.60
CA THR A 82 -3.98 17.69 9.67
C THR A 82 -4.54 17.63 8.26
N ASP A 83 -3.84 18.27 7.32
CA ASP A 83 -4.09 18.22 5.88
C ASP A 83 -3.19 17.19 5.19
N ASN A 84 -2.36 16.46 5.94
CA ASN A 84 -1.45 15.44 5.43
C ASN A 84 -1.42 14.22 6.36
N LEU A 85 -2.05 13.13 5.92
CA LEU A 85 -2.11 11.86 6.63
C LEU A 85 -1.18 10.84 5.97
N THR A 86 -0.13 10.41 6.65
CA THR A 86 0.77 9.36 6.15
C THR A 86 0.38 7.98 6.71
N LEU A 87 0.15 7.01 5.83
CA LEU A 87 -0.28 5.66 6.15
C LEU A 87 0.69 4.61 5.57
N PRO A 88 0.89 3.47 6.26
CA PRO A 88 1.73 2.40 5.72
C PRO A 88 1.05 1.70 4.55
N GLN A 89 1.81 1.30 3.53
CA GLN A 89 1.33 0.44 2.44
C GLN A 89 0.96 -0.98 2.92
N TYR A 90 0.05 -1.64 2.20
CA TYR A 90 -0.37 -3.04 2.40
C TYR A 90 -0.71 -3.43 3.86
N SER A 91 -1.38 -2.53 4.57
CA SER A 91 -1.62 -2.63 6.00
C SER A 91 -3.11 -2.44 6.31
N TYR A 92 -3.56 -2.99 7.44
CA TYR A 92 -4.79 -2.52 8.04
C TYR A 92 -4.48 -1.25 8.84
N VAL A 93 -5.25 -0.19 8.63
CA VAL A 93 -5.08 1.06 9.35
C VAL A 93 -6.40 1.41 10.01
N THR A 94 -6.42 1.47 11.33
CA THR A 94 -7.55 2.04 12.06
C THR A 94 -7.34 3.54 12.17
N ILE A 95 -8.27 4.30 11.60
CA ILE A 95 -8.29 5.75 11.64
C ILE A 95 -9.29 6.16 12.72
N THR A 96 -8.86 7.06 13.59
CA THR A 96 -9.70 7.68 14.63
C THR A 96 -9.83 9.17 14.32
N ILE A 97 -11.07 9.65 14.22
CA ILE A 97 -11.41 11.06 14.03
C ILE A 97 -12.17 11.53 15.26
N ARG A 98 -11.69 12.57 15.95
CA ARG A 98 -12.48 13.23 17.00
C ARG A 98 -13.15 14.46 16.42
N ASN A 99 -14.49 14.51 16.42
CA ASN A 99 -15.21 15.66 15.92
C ASN A 99 -15.54 16.65 17.04
N TYR A 100 -14.86 17.80 17.07
CA TYR A 100 -15.17 18.92 17.98
C TYR A 100 -16.12 19.94 17.35
N ASP A 101 -16.36 19.90 16.04
CA ASP A 101 -17.37 20.71 15.36
C ASP A 101 -18.71 19.97 15.35
N LEU A 102 -19.35 19.97 16.53
CA LEU A 102 -20.66 19.35 16.70
C LEU A 102 -21.75 20.25 16.13
N GLY A 103 -22.68 19.65 15.38
CA GLY A 103 -23.76 20.34 14.70
C GLY A 103 -24.09 19.68 13.38
N ASP A 104 -25.36 19.30 13.18
CA ASP A 104 -25.79 18.68 11.93
C ASP A 104 -25.88 19.72 10.81
N THR A 105 -25.29 19.41 9.66
CA THR A 105 -25.41 20.16 8.40
C THR A 105 -26.02 19.21 7.36
N PRO A 106 -27.32 19.30 7.09
CA PRO A 106 -28.00 18.26 6.33
C PRO A 106 -27.41 18.04 4.94
N LEU A 107 -27.08 16.79 4.62
CA LEU A 107 -26.76 16.37 3.27
C LEU A 107 -28.00 16.55 2.36
N PRO A 108 -27.80 16.83 1.05
CA PRO A 108 -28.89 16.81 0.09
C PRO A 108 -29.60 15.46 0.05
N ALA A 109 -30.90 15.47 -0.26
CA ALA A 109 -31.70 14.26 -0.35
C ALA A 109 -31.10 13.24 -1.33
N ASN A 110 -31.02 11.98 -0.90
CA ASN A 110 -30.41 10.85 -1.62
C ASN A 110 -28.90 10.98 -1.83
N SER A 111 -28.20 11.78 -1.01
CA SER A 111 -26.75 11.89 -1.07
C SER A 111 -26.09 10.52 -0.85
N PRO A 112 -25.16 10.08 -1.72
CA PRO A 112 -24.44 8.83 -1.51
C PRO A 112 -23.49 8.92 -0.29
N TYR A 113 -23.20 10.13 0.17
CA TYR A 113 -22.22 10.38 1.22
C TYR A 113 -22.74 10.09 2.63
N ASN A 114 -24.01 9.73 2.78
CA ASN A 114 -24.58 9.28 4.06
C ASN A 114 -24.28 7.81 4.41
N LYS A 115 -23.56 7.07 3.55
CA LYS A 115 -23.20 5.66 3.76
C LYS A 115 -21.71 5.49 4.00
N VAL A 116 -21.35 4.59 4.90
CA VAL A 116 -19.97 4.13 5.04
C VAL A 116 -19.63 3.23 3.85
N GLN A 117 -18.50 3.47 3.21
CA GLN A 117 -18.01 2.72 2.05
C GLN A 117 -16.49 2.60 2.09
N GLY A 118 -15.94 1.48 1.63
CA GLY A 118 -14.49 1.32 1.42
C GLY A 118 -13.70 1.06 2.71
N THR A 119 -14.40 0.89 3.83
CA THR A 119 -13.85 0.44 5.11
C THR A 119 -13.98 -1.08 5.24
N VAL A 120 -13.28 -1.67 6.21
CA VAL A 120 -13.44 -3.08 6.54
C VAL A 120 -14.88 -3.33 6.99
N GLY A 121 -15.62 -4.11 6.20
CA GLY A 121 -17.01 -4.45 6.46
C GLY A 121 -18.02 -3.34 6.11
N ASP A 122 -17.61 -2.28 5.41
CA ASP A 122 -18.44 -1.08 5.12
C ASP A 122 -19.16 -0.60 6.39
N SER A 123 -18.36 -0.33 7.41
CA SER A 123 -18.82 0.10 8.73
C SER A 123 -17.79 0.99 9.41
N ALA A 124 -18.30 1.89 10.23
CA ALA A 124 -17.53 2.71 11.17
C ALA A 124 -18.18 2.59 12.55
N SER A 125 -17.57 3.17 13.57
CA SER A 125 -18.10 3.22 14.91
C SER A 125 -18.03 4.64 15.44
N VAL A 126 -19.13 5.13 16.03
CA VAL A 126 -19.17 6.40 16.76
C VAL A 126 -19.32 6.09 18.24
N ASP A 127 -18.38 6.57 19.05
CA ASP A 127 -18.36 6.36 20.51
C ASP A 127 -18.54 4.88 20.92
N GLY A 128 -17.98 3.97 20.12
CA GLY A 128 -18.06 2.52 20.33
C GLY A 128 -19.28 1.83 19.68
N THR A 129 -20.23 2.59 19.13
CA THR A 129 -21.42 2.06 18.46
C THR A 129 -21.22 1.97 16.96
N VAL A 130 -21.31 0.76 16.40
CA VAL A 130 -21.13 0.50 14.96
C VAL A 130 -22.30 1.05 14.14
N TYR A 131 -22.00 1.69 13.01
CA TYR A 131 -22.96 2.13 12.02
C TYR A 131 -22.47 1.87 10.59
N LYS A 132 -23.42 1.77 9.66
CA LYS A 132 -23.16 1.61 8.22
C LYS A 132 -23.63 2.82 7.40
N ALA A 133 -24.48 3.65 7.97
CA ALA A 133 -25.02 4.86 7.39
C ALA A 133 -25.51 5.77 8.51
N LEU A 134 -25.62 7.06 8.22
CA LEU A 134 -26.31 8.05 9.04
C LEU A 134 -27.54 8.56 8.30
N ALA A 135 -28.51 9.10 9.05
CA ALA A 135 -29.55 9.90 8.42
C ALA A 135 -28.92 11.16 7.80
N GLU A 136 -29.47 11.66 6.69
CA GLU A 136 -28.89 12.79 5.96
C GLU A 136 -28.85 14.08 6.79
N ASP A 137 -29.77 14.23 7.73
CA ASP A 137 -29.88 15.32 8.69
C ASP A 137 -29.09 15.08 9.99
N LYS A 138 -28.25 14.04 10.02
CA LYS A 138 -27.39 13.68 11.18
C LYS A 138 -25.89 13.75 10.86
N VAL A 139 -25.54 14.19 9.65
CA VAL A 139 -24.15 14.34 9.23
C VAL A 139 -23.69 15.75 9.55
N ALA A 140 -22.47 15.88 10.08
CA ALA A 140 -21.76 17.16 10.20
C ALA A 140 -20.67 17.28 9.14
N HIS A 141 -19.95 16.18 8.89
CA HIS A 141 -18.85 16.14 7.95
C HIS A 141 -18.78 14.78 7.27
N THR A 142 -17.94 14.67 6.24
CA THR A 142 -17.54 13.37 5.70
C THR A 142 -16.03 13.31 5.59
N PHE A 143 -15.48 12.11 5.79
CA PHE A 143 -14.14 11.78 5.37
C PHE A 143 -14.22 10.94 4.09
N THR A 144 -14.07 11.60 2.95
CA THR A 144 -14.26 10.97 1.64
C THR A 144 -12.97 11.01 0.84
N VAL A 145 -12.56 9.87 0.28
CA VAL A 145 -11.38 9.72 -0.57
C VAL A 145 -11.80 9.02 -1.84
N SER A 146 -12.20 9.79 -2.86
CA SER A 146 -12.74 9.24 -4.11
C SER A 146 -11.77 8.28 -4.79
N GLY A 147 -10.46 8.58 -4.76
CA GLY A 147 -9.42 7.71 -5.34
C GLY A 147 -9.23 6.37 -4.64
N LEU A 148 -9.80 6.19 -3.44
CA LEU A 148 -9.80 4.93 -2.68
C LEU A 148 -11.20 4.32 -2.56
N ASN A 149 -12.22 4.90 -3.19
CA ASN A 149 -13.63 4.53 -3.01
C ASN A 149 -14.01 4.44 -1.51
N LEU A 150 -13.52 5.41 -0.72
CA LEU A 150 -13.71 5.49 0.72
C LEU A 150 -14.65 6.64 1.05
N ASN A 151 -15.66 6.38 1.86
CA ASN A 151 -16.52 7.40 2.44
C ASN A 151 -16.89 7.03 3.87
N VAL A 152 -16.74 7.97 4.80
CA VAL A 152 -17.21 7.82 6.18
C VAL A 152 -17.96 9.09 6.59
N PRO A 153 -19.31 9.06 6.70
CA PRO A 153 -20.05 10.18 7.25
C PRO A 153 -19.79 10.29 8.75
N ILE A 154 -19.54 11.51 9.22
CA ILE A 154 -19.21 11.85 10.60
C ILE A 154 -20.45 12.50 11.22
N PRO A 155 -20.98 11.96 12.35
CA PRO A 155 -22.17 12.50 12.96
C PRO A 155 -21.91 13.86 13.62
N GLY A 156 -22.94 14.72 13.63
CA GLY A 156 -22.91 15.99 14.34
C GLY A 156 -23.27 15.90 15.82
N ASP A 157 -23.84 14.78 16.25
CA ASP A 157 -24.15 14.49 17.64
C ASP A 157 -23.18 13.48 18.26
N GLY A 158 -22.87 13.70 19.54
CA GLY A 158 -22.07 12.79 20.35
C GLY A 158 -22.82 12.35 21.60
N LEU A 159 -22.16 11.57 22.46
CA LEU A 159 -22.68 11.26 23.78
C LEU A 159 -23.09 12.55 24.53
N LYS A 160 -24.24 12.51 25.22
CA LYS A 160 -24.79 13.67 25.92
C LYS A 160 -23.76 14.28 26.89
N GLY A 161 -23.42 15.55 26.66
CA GLY A 161 -22.46 16.30 27.48
C GLY A 161 -21.00 16.12 27.08
N ALA A 162 -20.69 15.34 26.05
CA ALA A 162 -19.36 15.26 25.48
C ALA A 162 -19.04 16.50 24.65
N SER A 163 -17.76 16.90 24.65
CA SER A 163 -17.26 18.02 23.84
C SER A 163 -16.90 17.61 22.41
N TYR A 164 -16.90 16.31 22.12
CA TYR A 164 -16.65 15.71 20.82
C TYR A 164 -17.26 14.32 20.76
N ASN A 165 -17.48 13.79 19.55
CA ASN A 165 -17.67 12.36 19.33
C ASN A 165 -16.39 11.75 18.73
N THR A 166 -16.23 10.44 18.90
CA THR A 166 -15.08 9.69 18.38
C THR A 166 -15.54 8.73 17.30
N VAL A 167 -15.19 9.00 16.05
CA VAL A 167 -15.42 8.10 14.93
C VAL A 167 -14.19 7.24 14.68
N THR A 168 -14.38 5.93 14.59
CA THR A 168 -13.33 4.96 14.28
C THR A 168 -13.72 4.07 13.12
N PHE A 169 -12.80 3.82 12.21
CA PHE A 169 -12.98 2.90 11.10
C PHE A 169 -11.64 2.31 10.68
N THR A 170 -11.68 1.15 10.02
CA THR A 170 -10.47 0.50 9.52
C THR A 170 -10.49 0.44 8.01
N ILE A 171 -9.38 0.77 7.36
CA ILE A 171 -9.17 0.57 5.92
C ILE A 171 -8.05 -0.43 5.67
N LYS A 172 -8.05 -1.05 4.49
CA LYS A 172 -6.90 -1.80 3.99
C LYS A 172 -6.19 -0.93 2.95
N THR A 173 -4.96 -0.53 3.24
CA THR A 173 -4.14 0.23 2.29
C THR A 173 -3.57 -0.68 1.21
N GLY A 174 -3.38 -0.11 0.02
CA GLY A 174 -2.78 -0.77 -1.14
C GLY A 174 -1.30 -0.39 -1.32
N ALA A 175 -0.89 -0.31 -2.58
CA ALA A 175 0.42 0.19 -2.97
C ALA A 175 0.58 1.68 -2.62
N ALA A 176 1.84 2.13 -2.60
CA ALA A 176 2.16 3.54 -2.39
C ALA A 176 1.44 4.46 -3.38
N GLY A 177 1.06 5.64 -2.90
CA GLY A 177 0.32 6.62 -3.69
C GLY A 177 -0.18 7.80 -2.87
N THR A 178 -0.61 8.84 -3.58
CA THR A 178 -1.11 10.08 -2.99
C THR A 178 -2.57 10.26 -3.40
N TYR A 179 -3.44 10.48 -2.41
CA TYR A 179 -4.89 10.58 -2.60
C TYR A 179 -5.42 11.82 -1.89
N THR A 180 -6.40 12.50 -2.48
CA THR A 180 -7.05 13.64 -1.83
C THR A 180 -8.24 13.15 -1.00
N PHE A 181 -8.29 13.57 0.26
CA PHE A 181 -9.51 13.49 1.05
C PHE A 181 -10.23 14.84 1.04
N GLN A 182 -11.56 14.81 1.07
CA GLN A 182 -12.40 15.99 1.08
C GLN A 182 -13.70 15.69 1.83
N CYS A 183 -14.21 16.69 2.55
CA CYS A 183 -15.58 16.68 3.05
C CYS A 183 -16.56 16.96 1.91
N TYR A 184 -17.62 16.16 1.85
CA TYR A 184 -18.73 16.32 0.91
C TYR A 184 -20.04 16.74 1.56
N ASP A 185 -19.98 17.06 2.85
CA ASP A 185 -21.06 17.73 3.54
C ASP A 185 -20.98 19.25 3.32
N PRO A 186 -22.10 19.97 3.03
CA PRO A 186 -22.10 21.41 2.83
C PRO A 186 -21.92 22.21 4.14
N CYS A 187 -20.86 21.93 4.89
CA CYS A 187 -20.57 22.49 6.22
C CYS A 187 -19.73 23.79 6.19
N GLY A 188 -19.66 24.44 5.03
CA GLY A 188 -18.93 25.69 4.83
C GLY A 188 -19.81 26.93 4.93
N THR A 189 -19.46 27.93 4.13
CA THR A 189 -20.14 29.23 4.12
C THR A 189 -21.00 29.43 2.87
N GLY A 190 -21.84 30.47 2.89
CA GLY A 190 -22.73 30.81 1.80
C GLY A 190 -23.98 29.92 1.74
N MET A 191 -24.90 30.26 0.83
CA MET A 191 -26.22 29.61 0.76
C MET A 191 -26.15 28.13 0.39
N SER A 192 -25.12 27.72 -0.35
CA SER A 192 -24.90 26.31 -0.71
C SER A 192 -24.11 25.52 0.33
N GLY A 193 -23.51 26.18 1.33
CA GLY A 193 -22.59 25.56 2.29
C GLY A 193 -21.26 25.09 1.70
N TRP A 194 -20.97 25.38 0.43
CA TRP A 194 -19.75 24.93 -0.25
C TRP A 194 -18.65 25.98 -0.34
N ASN A 195 -18.83 27.19 0.20
CA ASN A 195 -17.78 28.21 0.16
C ASN A 195 -16.90 28.16 1.41
N GLY A 196 -15.85 28.98 1.46
CA GLY A 196 -14.99 29.13 2.64
C GLY A 196 -14.16 27.86 2.90
N PRO A 197 -14.33 27.18 4.05
CA PRO A 197 -13.49 26.03 4.42
C PRO A 197 -13.56 24.87 3.43
N MET A 198 -14.66 24.76 2.68
CA MET A 198 -14.87 23.71 1.68
C MET A 198 -14.06 23.90 0.39
N MET A 199 -13.59 25.13 0.11
CA MET A 199 -12.76 25.45 -1.07
C MET A 199 -11.36 25.95 -0.69
N THR A 200 -11.03 25.96 0.60
CA THR A 200 -9.75 26.49 1.08
C THR A 200 -8.83 25.33 1.47
N PRO A 201 -7.64 25.18 0.86
CA PRO A 201 -6.67 24.18 1.26
C PRO A 201 -6.33 24.27 2.75
N GLY A 202 -6.19 23.12 3.41
CA GLY A 202 -5.87 23.05 4.84
C GLY A 202 -7.08 23.12 5.78
N TYR A 203 -8.31 23.15 5.26
CA TYR A 203 -9.55 23.07 6.04
C TYR A 203 -10.23 21.72 5.86
N MET A 204 -11.28 21.65 5.04
CA MET A 204 -12.07 20.43 4.84
C MET A 204 -11.57 19.58 3.67
N THR A 205 -10.29 19.76 3.31
CA THR A 205 -9.59 18.99 2.29
C THR A 205 -8.13 18.82 2.66
N GLY A 206 -7.57 17.67 2.28
CA GLY A 206 -6.17 17.35 2.49
C GLY A 206 -5.75 16.13 1.71
N THR A 207 -4.61 15.56 2.08
CA THR A 207 -3.94 14.49 1.35
C THR A 207 -3.67 13.29 2.24
N ILE A 208 -3.87 12.09 1.70
CA ILE A 208 -3.36 10.83 2.23
C ILE A 208 -2.16 10.40 1.40
N ILE A 209 -1.05 10.09 2.08
CA ILE A 209 0.15 9.52 1.48
C ILE A 209 0.27 8.08 1.98
N ILE A 210 0.22 7.10 1.07
CA ILE A 210 0.49 5.70 1.36
C ILE A 210 1.95 5.41 0.98
N GLN A 211 2.77 4.88 1.90
CA GLN A 211 4.18 4.55 1.67
C GLN A 211 4.70 3.42 2.57
#